data_AF-X8GWA5-F1
#
_entry.id   AF-X8GWA5-F1
#
_cell.length_a   1.000
_cell.length_b   1.000
_cell.length_c   1.000
_cell.angle_alpha   90.00
_cell.angle_beta   90.00
_cell.angle_gamma   90.00
#
_symmetry.space_group_name_H-M   'P 1'
#
loop_
_entity.id
_entity.type
_entity.pdbx_description
1 polymer ?
#
loop_
_entity_poly.entity_id
_entity_poly.type
_entity_poly.pdbx_seq_one_letter_code
_entity_poly.pdbx_strand_id
1 'polypeptide(L)'
;MKGKSRAISKKLSAITLSCLVMFGTVGAVLPTYAADPVKGIEIKADRTELDQSVSDAKSAGAEIVQDADVDKGVVKSEAEADSKRAEIEADYKQQVQQLKDTKKAVQKYSQDKKKYDEAKKKYDAELAKYNIAKKKYDTDLAAYNKAMEELEKKKNQDGYMNPPYGQPLIFKSEPNAKLTLSGKKYTKDEFNNTVKSWNLGTEPWRYAYFDMLNNGQPGSAARVMLEKDKPFVATYTNLQNSSYKGKKISKVVYTYTFKGIDGVNNVPDKLPVILQKDPTVTIWYNDFFGSARINLKAQFYDDQGQLIDPTGSLLNFSSLNRGNGSGVVYVDAIEKVAAFNGEFVPISGSSIKVQPDGGAYASTDNTSTARGSKFNVQDWDNESSAKQWYGAIVGRVTNSEISLDMASYRSGCVWFALNSDVKAIGLPTQPVEPTPPTPPTEPEKPGKVAYHYDILYVQSQVEKNVLDENNQNINNGTVKTG
;
A
#
# COMPACT_ATOMS: atom_id res chain seq x y z
N MET A 1 3.88 10.42 124.10
CA MET A 1 5.11 10.83 124.81
C MET A 1 6.24 9.90 124.40
N LYS A 2 7.37 10.49 123.98
CA LYS A 2 8.76 9.99 124.03
C LYS A 2 9.09 8.60 123.44
N GLY A 3 10.04 8.59 122.51
CA GLY A 3 10.53 7.40 121.82
C GLY A 3 11.73 6.71 122.48
N LYS A 4 12.39 5.82 121.72
CA LYS A 4 13.83 5.55 121.71
C LYS A 4 14.20 4.51 120.62
N SER A 5 15.30 4.83 119.94
CA SER A 5 16.18 4.09 119.02
C SER A 5 16.76 2.81 119.68
N ARG A 6 17.37 1.78 119.04
CA ARG A 6 18.19 1.67 117.81
C ARG A 6 18.49 0.16 117.49
N ALA A 7 18.61 -0.19 116.19
CA ALA A 7 19.52 -1.13 115.46
C ALA A 7 19.67 -2.62 115.91
N ILE A 8 19.96 -3.67 115.10
CA ILE A 8 20.83 -3.93 113.92
C ILE A 8 20.31 -5.20 113.16
N SER A 9 19.94 -5.13 111.87
CA SER A 9 20.61 -5.62 110.64
C SER A 9 20.75 -7.14 110.38
N LYS A 10 20.20 -7.61 109.24
CA LYS A 10 20.80 -8.60 108.34
C LYS A 10 20.40 -8.27 106.89
N LYS A 11 21.41 -8.10 106.03
CA LYS A 11 21.31 -7.81 104.58
C LYS A 11 20.89 -9.07 103.81
N LEU A 12 20.08 -8.90 102.76
CA LEU A 12 20.08 -9.79 101.60
C LEU A 12 20.06 -8.94 100.33
N SER A 13 20.90 -9.36 99.40
CA SER A 13 21.50 -8.63 98.29
C SER A 13 20.51 -8.30 97.17
N ALA A 14 20.59 -7.08 96.65
CA ALA A 14 19.88 -6.63 95.46
C ALA A 14 20.59 -7.14 94.19
N ILE A 15 19.83 -7.81 93.31
CA ILE A 15 20.24 -8.11 91.93
C ILE A 15 19.99 -6.84 91.13
N THR A 16 21.07 -6.12 90.79
CA THR A 16 20.99 -4.95 89.92
C THR A 16 21.09 -5.42 88.47
N LEU A 17 19.96 -5.43 87.76
CA LEU A 17 19.90 -5.66 86.32
C LEU A 17 20.30 -4.35 85.62
N SER A 18 21.59 -4.17 85.36
CA SER A 18 22.09 -3.02 84.59
C SER A 18 21.95 -3.29 83.09
N CYS A 19 20.82 -2.87 82.50
CA CYS A 19 20.70 -2.71 81.05
C CYS A 19 21.55 -1.51 80.61
N LEU A 20 22.83 -1.72 80.28
CA LEU A 20 23.63 -0.71 79.60
C LEU A 20 23.30 -0.77 78.10
N VAL A 21 22.31 0.03 77.68
CA VAL A 21 22.01 0.25 76.28
C VAL A 21 23.01 1.29 75.75
N MET A 22 24.14 0.82 75.22
CA MET A 22 25.04 1.68 74.44
C MET A 22 24.46 1.82 73.03
N PHE A 23 23.57 2.82 72.87
CA PHE A 23 23.19 3.33 71.56
C PHE A 23 24.40 4.04 70.94
N GLY A 24 25.07 3.37 70.01
CA GLY A 24 25.91 4.02 69.02
C GLY A 24 25.01 4.80 68.06
N THR A 25 25.17 6.11 68.02
CA THR A 25 24.42 7.04 67.18
C THR A 25 24.80 6.90 65.70
N VAL A 26 23.92 6.33 64.86
CA VAL A 26 23.64 6.79 63.48
C VAL A 26 22.17 6.51 63.18
N GLY A 27 21.44 7.53 62.70
CA GLY A 27 19.98 7.59 62.74
C GLY A 27 19.23 6.70 61.74
N ALA A 28 18.17 6.07 62.24
CA ALA A 28 16.80 6.06 61.70
C ALA A 28 15.93 5.35 62.74
N VAL A 29 14.86 6.00 63.22
CA VAL A 29 13.92 5.40 64.18
C VAL A 29 13.10 4.34 63.43
N LEU A 30 13.46 3.06 63.57
CA LEU A 30 12.62 1.95 63.13
C LEU A 30 11.57 1.63 64.21
N PRO A 31 10.29 1.42 63.86
CA PRO A 31 9.28 0.94 64.81
C PRO A 31 9.54 -0.52 65.17
N THR A 32 9.88 -0.79 66.44
CA THR A 32 10.12 -2.13 66.99
C THR A 32 8.81 -2.82 67.37
N TYR A 33 8.46 -3.98 66.77
CA TYR A 33 7.40 -4.87 67.28
C TYR A 33 7.62 -6.36 66.94
N ALA A 34 7.06 -7.21 67.81
CA ALA A 34 7.09 -8.68 67.92
C ALA A 34 8.46 -9.32 68.27
N ALA A 35 8.62 -9.69 69.55
CA ALA A 35 9.74 -10.50 70.01
C ALA A 35 9.38 -11.99 69.87
N ASP A 36 10.15 -12.73 69.06
CA ASP A 36 10.07 -14.19 69.00
C ASP A 36 10.92 -14.77 70.15
N PRO A 37 10.35 -15.64 71.01
CA PRO A 37 11.05 -16.17 72.19
C PRO A 37 12.25 -17.06 71.85
N VAL A 38 12.41 -17.50 70.59
CA VAL A 38 13.51 -18.33 70.11
C VAL A 38 14.43 -17.57 69.14
N LYS A 39 13.87 -16.81 68.19
CA LYS A 39 14.62 -16.13 67.13
C LYS A 39 15.08 -14.71 67.48
N GLY A 40 14.51 -14.07 68.50
CA GLY A 40 14.86 -12.71 68.91
C GLY A 40 13.95 -11.63 68.32
N ILE A 41 14.49 -10.43 68.10
CA ILE A 41 13.74 -9.27 67.59
C ILE A 41 13.75 -9.30 66.07
N GLU A 42 12.59 -9.25 65.44
CA GLU A 42 12.49 -9.07 63.99
C GLU A 42 12.98 -7.67 63.58
N ILE A 43 13.89 -7.61 62.62
CA ILE A 43 14.32 -6.39 61.95
C ILE A 43 13.66 -6.35 60.57
N LYS A 44 12.81 -5.34 60.37
CA LYS A 44 12.23 -5.04 59.07
C LYS A 44 13.13 -4.06 58.32
N ALA A 45 13.64 -4.48 57.16
CA ALA A 45 14.26 -3.58 56.20
C ALA A 45 13.23 -2.55 55.68
N ASP A 46 13.70 -1.40 55.19
CA ASP A 46 12.82 -0.41 54.55
C ASP A 46 12.18 -1.02 53.29
N ARG A 47 10.84 -1.04 53.25
CA ARG A 47 10.03 -1.60 52.16
C ARG A 47 9.34 -0.51 51.33
N THR A 48 9.55 0.76 51.65
CA THR A 48 8.75 1.88 51.12
C THR A 48 8.74 1.92 49.58
N GLU A 49 9.91 1.77 48.93
CA GLU A 49 9.98 1.77 47.47
C GLU A 49 9.36 0.50 46.84
N LEU A 50 9.51 -0.65 47.50
CA LEU A 50 8.91 -1.92 47.06
C LEU A 50 7.39 -1.85 47.13
N ASP A 51 6.84 -1.43 48.27
CA ASP A 51 5.40 -1.28 48.49
C ASP A 51 4.80 -0.26 47.52
N GLN A 52 5.48 0.87 47.29
CA GLN A 52 5.06 1.85 46.29
C GLN A 52 5.08 1.26 44.88
N SER A 53 6.12 0.51 44.51
CA SER A 53 6.22 -0.11 43.18
C SER A 53 5.16 -1.19 42.96
N VAL A 54 4.81 -1.96 43.99
CA VAL A 54 3.71 -2.92 43.98
C VAL A 54 2.38 -2.19 43.76
N SER A 55 2.13 -1.11 44.53
CA SER A 55 0.92 -0.30 44.41
C SER A 55 0.79 0.33 43.02
N ASP A 56 1.87 0.91 42.51
CA ASP A 56 1.97 1.52 41.19
C ASP A 56 1.69 0.53 40.06
N ALA A 57 2.28 -0.67 40.14
CA ALA A 57 2.10 -1.71 39.14
C ALA A 57 0.65 -2.24 39.15
N LYS A 58 0.08 -2.51 40.34
CA LYS A 58 -1.33 -2.90 40.50
C LYS A 58 -2.28 -1.83 39.95
N SER A 59 -2.02 -0.56 40.25
CA SER A 59 -2.81 0.58 39.76
C SER A 59 -2.73 0.75 38.24
N ALA A 60 -1.61 0.36 37.63
CA ALA A 60 -1.46 0.31 36.18
C ALA A 60 -2.14 -0.92 35.53
N GLY A 61 -2.70 -1.83 36.34
CA GLY A 61 -3.41 -3.04 35.88
C GLY A 61 -2.53 -4.29 35.80
N ALA A 62 -1.33 -4.28 36.39
CA ALA A 62 -0.49 -5.48 36.43
C ALA A 62 -1.03 -6.52 37.43
N GLU A 63 -0.93 -7.80 37.05
CA GLU A 63 -1.25 -8.91 37.94
C GLU A 63 -0.06 -9.20 38.86
N ILE A 64 -0.08 -8.60 40.05
CA ILE A 64 0.97 -8.73 41.06
C ILE A 64 0.48 -9.60 42.22
N VAL A 65 1.27 -10.61 42.59
CA VAL A 65 1.01 -11.45 43.77
C VAL A 65 2.16 -11.40 44.75
N GLN A 66 1.85 -11.55 46.04
CA GLN A 66 2.86 -11.75 47.06
C GLN A 66 3.11 -13.26 47.21
N ASP A 67 4.36 -13.68 47.08
CA ASP A 67 4.83 -15.01 47.45
C ASP A 67 5.07 -15.09 48.97
N ALA A 68 5.44 -16.26 49.47
CA ALA A 68 5.79 -16.40 50.88
C ALA A 68 6.99 -15.52 51.25
N ASP A 69 6.94 -14.92 52.44
CA ASP A 69 8.06 -14.15 52.97
C ASP A 69 9.30 -15.03 53.12
N VAL A 70 10.48 -14.48 52.82
CA VAL A 70 11.75 -15.20 52.82
C VAL A 70 12.48 -14.95 54.14
N ASP A 71 12.70 -16.01 54.91
CA ASP A 71 13.47 -15.97 56.16
C ASP A 71 14.98 -15.91 55.86
N LYS A 72 15.62 -14.79 56.17
CA LYS A 72 17.06 -14.56 56.01
C LYS A 72 17.86 -15.03 57.23
N GLY A 73 17.20 -15.60 58.24
CA GLY A 73 17.80 -16.25 59.39
C GLY A 73 17.93 -15.35 60.63
N VAL A 74 18.73 -15.84 61.58
CA VAL A 74 19.01 -15.18 62.87
C VAL A 74 20.48 -14.78 62.92
N VAL A 75 20.76 -13.51 63.20
CA VAL A 75 22.13 -12.97 63.35
C VAL A 75 22.41 -12.56 64.80
N LYS A 76 23.69 -12.55 65.19
CA LYS A 76 24.13 -12.33 66.58
C LYS A 76 25.03 -11.10 66.74
N SER A 77 25.45 -10.49 65.64
CA SER A 77 26.30 -9.30 65.62
C SER A 77 25.77 -8.25 64.64
N GLU A 78 26.12 -6.99 64.89
CA GLU A 78 25.69 -5.87 64.03
C GLU A 78 26.28 -5.98 62.62
N ALA A 79 27.52 -6.47 62.47
CA ALA A 79 28.17 -6.65 61.17
C ALA A 79 27.46 -7.70 60.30
N GLU A 80 26.99 -8.80 60.90
CA GLU A 80 26.17 -9.81 60.22
C GLU A 80 24.79 -9.25 59.85
N ALA A 81 24.21 -8.42 60.72
CA ALA A 81 22.95 -7.74 60.45
C ALA A 81 23.07 -6.75 59.28
N ASP A 82 24.17 -5.98 59.21
CA ASP A 82 24.48 -5.07 58.10
C ASP A 82 24.62 -5.82 56.78
N SER A 83 25.37 -6.92 56.76
CA SER A 83 25.53 -7.75 55.55
C SER A 83 24.17 -8.29 55.06
N LYS A 84 23.35 -8.80 55.98
CA LYS A 84 22.01 -9.30 55.63
C LYS A 84 21.05 -8.20 55.19
N ARG A 85 21.14 -7.00 55.77
CA ARG A 85 20.40 -5.83 55.29
C ARG A 85 20.78 -5.43 53.86
N ALA A 86 22.07 -5.47 53.52
CA ALA A 86 22.52 -5.18 52.16
C ALA A 86 22.01 -6.23 51.14
N GLU A 87 21.97 -7.51 51.51
CA GLU A 87 21.36 -8.57 50.69
C GLU A 87 19.87 -8.31 50.45
N ILE A 88 19.12 -7.95 51.50
CA ILE A 88 17.68 -7.63 51.42
C ILE A 88 17.46 -6.39 50.54
N GLU A 89 18.28 -5.35 50.69
CA GLU A 89 18.16 -4.14 49.89
C GLU A 89 18.44 -4.40 48.39
N ALA A 90 19.42 -5.27 48.09
CA ALA A 90 19.71 -5.67 46.72
C ALA A 90 18.56 -6.49 46.10
N ASP A 91 17.98 -7.43 46.86
CA ASP A 91 16.81 -8.19 46.44
C ASP A 91 15.61 -7.27 46.17
N TYR A 92 15.28 -6.37 47.09
CA TYR A 92 14.21 -5.40 46.92
C TYR A 92 14.44 -4.49 45.71
N LYS A 93 15.68 -4.05 45.44
CA LYS A 93 16.01 -3.29 44.22
C LYS A 93 15.72 -4.09 42.95
N GLN A 94 16.00 -5.39 42.94
CA GLN A 94 15.68 -6.27 41.81
C GLN A 94 14.17 -6.42 41.62
N GLN A 95 13.42 -6.68 42.70
CA GLN A 95 11.97 -6.77 42.67
C GLN A 95 11.33 -5.45 42.19
N VAL A 96 11.79 -4.31 42.71
CA VAL A 96 11.36 -2.96 42.28
C VAL A 96 11.58 -2.75 40.78
N GLN A 97 12.73 -3.15 40.24
CA GLN A 97 13.02 -3.00 38.81
C GLN A 97 12.08 -3.87 37.97
N GLN A 98 11.86 -5.13 38.37
CA GLN A 98 10.91 -6.02 37.70
C GLN A 98 9.48 -5.46 37.71
N LEU A 99 9.04 -4.88 38.83
CA LEU A 99 7.73 -4.23 38.96
C LEU A 99 7.62 -2.98 38.06
N LYS A 100 8.66 -2.16 38.00
CA LYS A 100 8.73 -0.98 37.11
C LYS A 100 8.64 -1.39 35.63
N ASP A 101 9.33 -2.45 35.23
CA ASP A 101 9.28 -2.95 33.85
C ASP A 101 7.94 -3.61 33.52
N THR A 102 7.34 -4.32 34.48
CA THR A 102 5.99 -4.87 34.36
C THR A 102 4.95 -3.76 34.18
N LYS A 103 5.04 -2.69 34.98
CA LYS A 103 4.19 -1.50 34.85
C LYS A 103 4.26 -0.92 33.43
N LYS A 104 5.47 -0.74 32.89
CA LYS A 104 5.67 -0.27 31.51
C LYS A 104 5.07 -1.23 30.48
N ALA A 105 5.27 -2.54 30.65
CA ALA A 105 4.74 -3.56 29.74
C ALA A 105 3.21 -3.56 29.71
N VAL A 106 2.54 -3.45 30.86
CA VAL A 106 1.07 -3.41 30.96
C VAL A 106 0.50 -2.10 30.40
N GLN A 107 1.17 -0.97 30.64
CA GLN A 107 0.78 0.30 30.02
C GLN A 107 0.88 0.24 28.50
N LYS A 108 1.96 -0.34 27.97
CA LYS A 108 2.12 -0.57 26.53
C LYS A 108 1.04 -1.51 25.99
N TYR A 109 0.77 -2.63 26.66
CA TYR A 109 -0.31 -3.56 26.30
C TYR A 109 -1.68 -2.85 26.25
N SER A 110 -2.02 -2.03 27.26
CA SER A 110 -3.29 -1.29 27.29
C SER A 110 -3.43 -0.33 26.11
N GLN A 111 -2.36 0.36 25.73
CA GLN A 111 -2.33 1.24 24.56
C GLN A 111 -2.47 0.46 23.25
N ASP A 112 -1.72 -0.63 23.11
CA ASP A 112 -1.76 -1.46 21.91
C ASP A 112 -3.10 -2.18 21.78
N LYS A 113 -3.73 -2.58 22.90
CA LYS A 113 -5.06 -3.19 22.91
C LYS A 113 -6.12 -2.22 22.40
N LYS A 114 -6.07 -0.94 22.80
CA LYS A 114 -6.96 0.10 22.24
C LYS A 114 -6.80 0.25 20.73
N LYS A 115 -5.55 0.30 20.24
CA LYS A 115 -5.27 0.36 18.80
C LYS A 115 -5.77 -0.89 18.07
N TYR A 116 -5.59 -2.06 18.66
CA TYR A 116 -6.11 -3.32 18.14
C TYR A 116 -7.65 -3.31 18.08
N ASP A 117 -8.34 -2.90 19.14
CA ASP A 117 -9.81 -2.87 19.17
C ASP A 117 -10.38 -1.91 18.10
N GLU A 118 -9.73 -0.77 17.87
CA GLU A 118 -10.08 0.15 16.78
C GLU A 118 -9.81 -0.45 15.39
N ALA A 119 -8.64 -1.08 15.21
CA ALA A 119 -8.30 -1.77 13.97
C ALA A 119 -9.24 -2.95 13.69
N LYS A 120 -9.66 -3.68 14.73
CA LYS A 120 -10.58 -4.81 14.67
C LYS A 120 -11.98 -4.37 14.24
N LYS A 121 -12.48 -3.25 14.77
CA LYS A 121 -13.74 -2.64 14.30
C LYS A 121 -13.69 -2.27 12.82
N LYS A 122 -12.58 -1.68 12.35
CA LYS A 122 -12.39 -1.38 10.92
C LYS A 122 -12.34 -2.67 10.08
N TYR A 123 -11.58 -3.67 10.52
CA TYR A 123 -11.51 -4.97 9.87
C TYR A 123 -12.88 -5.63 9.75
N ASP A 124 -13.68 -5.68 10.81
CA ASP A 124 -15.00 -6.32 10.79
C ASP A 124 -15.96 -5.62 9.81
N ALA A 125 -15.90 -4.28 9.73
CA ALA A 125 -16.66 -3.51 8.76
C ALA A 125 -16.22 -3.77 7.31
N GLU A 126 -14.90 -3.83 7.05
CA GLU A 126 -14.37 -4.17 5.73
C GLU A 126 -14.64 -5.63 5.34
N LEU A 127 -14.63 -6.56 6.30
CA LEU A 127 -14.96 -7.97 6.07
C LEU A 127 -16.42 -8.14 5.66
N ALA A 128 -17.34 -7.38 6.27
CA ALA A 128 -18.74 -7.38 5.86
C ALA A 128 -18.91 -6.88 4.42
N LYS A 129 -18.21 -5.80 4.02
CA LYS A 129 -18.21 -5.30 2.64
C LYS A 129 -17.61 -6.32 1.66
N TYR A 130 -16.50 -6.94 2.04
CA TYR A 130 -15.85 -8.00 1.25
C TYR A 130 -16.80 -9.17 0.99
N ASN A 131 -17.50 -9.67 2.01
CA ASN A 131 -18.43 -10.80 1.85
C ASN A 131 -19.57 -10.48 0.87
N ILE A 132 -20.10 -9.26 0.90
CA ILE A 132 -21.12 -8.79 -0.06
C ILE A 132 -20.53 -8.73 -1.47
N ALA A 133 -19.35 -8.12 -1.61
CA ALA A 133 -18.66 -8.01 -2.89
C ALA A 133 -18.31 -9.39 -3.47
N LYS A 134 -17.90 -10.35 -2.64
CA LYS A 134 -17.54 -11.70 -3.05
C LYS A 134 -18.75 -12.47 -3.58
N LYS A 135 -19.91 -12.35 -2.91
CA LYS A 135 -21.16 -12.94 -3.41
C LYS A 135 -21.57 -12.35 -4.77
N LYS A 136 -21.39 -11.04 -4.96
CA LYS A 136 -21.65 -10.39 -6.25
C LYS A 136 -20.67 -10.92 -7.32
N TYR A 137 -19.38 -10.97 -7.00
CA TYR A 137 -18.35 -11.52 -7.87
C TYR A 137 -18.68 -12.94 -8.32
N ASP A 138 -19.07 -13.84 -7.41
CA ASP A 138 -19.40 -15.22 -7.75
C ASP A 138 -20.60 -15.30 -8.71
N THR A 139 -21.59 -14.42 -8.52
CA THR A 139 -22.75 -14.31 -9.43
C THR A 139 -22.33 -13.78 -10.80
N ASP A 140 -21.53 -12.71 -10.84
CA ASP A 140 -21.05 -12.10 -12.09
C ASP A 140 -20.12 -13.06 -12.84
N LEU A 141 -19.31 -13.86 -12.14
CA LEU A 141 -18.41 -14.86 -12.71
C LEU A 141 -19.19 -15.98 -13.41
N ALA A 142 -20.27 -16.47 -12.80
CA ALA A 142 -21.14 -17.44 -13.45
C ALA A 142 -21.79 -16.87 -14.72
N ALA A 143 -22.24 -15.61 -14.68
CA ALA A 143 -22.80 -14.93 -15.85
C ALA A 143 -21.74 -14.71 -16.95
N TYR A 144 -20.53 -14.31 -16.57
CA TYR A 144 -19.38 -14.14 -17.46
C TYR A 144 -19.03 -15.47 -18.17
N ASN A 145 -18.90 -16.56 -17.42
CA ASN A 145 -18.58 -17.88 -17.99
C ASN A 145 -19.65 -18.32 -19.00
N LYS A 146 -20.94 -18.15 -18.67
CA LYS A 146 -22.04 -18.44 -19.59
C LYS A 146 -21.98 -17.57 -20.85
N ALA A 147 -21.66 -16.28 -20.72
CA ALA A 147 -21.50 -15.39 -21.87
C ALA A 147 -20.33 -15.83 -22.78
N MET A 148 -19.21 -16.26 -22.20
CA MET A 148 -18.08 -16.79 -22.95
C MET A 148 -18.43 -18.08 -23.72
N GLU A 149 -19.19 -19.00 -23.12
CA GLU A 149 -19.70 -20.21 -23.81
C GLU A 149 -20.61 -19.87 -25.00
N GLU A 150 -21.47 -18.86 -24.85
CA GLU A 150 -22.33 -18.40 -25.94
C GLU A 150 -21.53 -17.70 -27.06
N LEU A 151 -20.50 -16.95 -26.71
CA LEU A 151 -19.58 -16.37 -27.69
C LEU A 151 -18.84 -17.44 -28.49
N GLU A 152 -18.40 -18.52 -27.83
CA GLU A 152 -17.72 -19.62 -28.50
C GLU A 152 -18.60 -20.28 -29.57
N LYS A 153 -19.90 -20.45 -29.30
CA LYS A 153 -20.87 -20.96 -30.30
C LYS A 153 -21.09 -19.99 -31.46
N LYS A 154 -20.98 -18.68 -31.20
CA LYS A 154 -21.25 -17.61 -32.17
C LYS A 154 -20.01 -17.08 -32.88
N LYS A 155 -18.81 -17.52 -32.53
CA LYS A 155 -17.53 -16.97 -33.05
C LYS A 155 -17.42 -16.90 -34.57
N ASN A 156 -18.14 -17.76 -35.31
CA ASN A 156 -18.15 -17.77 -36.78
C ASN A 156 -19.26 -16.90 -37.41
N GLN A 157 -20.11 -16.28 -36.59
CA GLN A 157 -21.16 -15.36 -37.03
C GLN A 157 -20.59 -13.94 -37.18
N ASP A 158 -21.11 -13.18 -38.13
CA ASP A 158 -20.70 -11.80 -38.38
C ASP A 158 -20.70 -10.95 -37.09
N GLY A 159 -19.63 -10.18 -36.92
CA GLY A 159 -19.44 -9.28 -35.79
C GLY A 159 -18.92 -9.94 -34.51
N TYR A 160 -18.85 -11.27 -34.42
CA TYR A 160 -18.29 -11.96 -33.25
C TYR A 160 -16.78 -12.20 -33.38
N MET A 161 -16.08 -12.11 -32.25
CA MET A 161 -14.64 -12.34 -32.18
C MET A 161 -14.29 -13.82 -32.36
N ASN A 162 -13.20 -14.13 -33.05
CA ASN A 162 -12.74 -15.50 -33.27
C ASN A 162 -11.21 -15.63 -33.11
N PRO A 163 -10.72 -16.27 -32.04
CA PRO A 163 -11.46 -16.83 -30.90
C PRO A 163 -12.03 -15.75 -29.95
N PRO A 164 -13.02 -16.07 -29.10
CA PRO A 164 -13.54 -15.13 -28.11
C PRO A 164 -12.60 -14.95 -26.91
N TYR A 165 -12.52 -13.72 -26.41
CA TYR A 165 -11.77 -13.37 -25.20
C TYR A 165 -12.62 -12.45 -24.29
N GLY A 166 -12.32 -12.44 -22.99
CA GLY A 166 -12.87 -11.43 -22.07
C GLY A 166 -12.07 -10.14 -22.10
N GLN A 167 -12.72 -9.03 -21.69
CA GLN A 167 -12.07 -7.73 -21.58
C GLN A 167 -11.64 -7.44 -20.14
N PRO A 168 -10.33 -7.46 -19.81
CA PRO A 168 -9.85 -7.04 -18.49
C PRO A 168 -9.56 -5.53 -18.38
N LEU A 169 -9.48 -4.80 -19.50
CA LEU A 169 -9.21 -3.36 -19.55
C LEU A 169 -10.49 -2.55 -19.78
N ILE A 170 -10.77 -1.64 -18.86
CA ILE A 170 -11.77 -0.58 -19.03
C ILE A 170 -10.99 0.71 -19.28
N PHE A 171 -11.01 1.20 -20.51
CA PHE A 171 -10.34 2.42 -20.96
C PHE A 171 -11.09 2.94 -22.18
N LYS A 172 -12.29 3.49 -21.95
CA LYS A 172 -13.24 3.86 -23.02
C LYS A 172 -13.42 5.37 -23.20
N SER A 173 -13.48 6.13 -22.12
CA SER A 173 -13.62 7.59 -22.17
C SER A 173 -13.07 8.27 -20.92
N GLU A 174 -12.25 9.31 -21.13
CA GLU A 174 -11.59 10.10 -20.10
C GLU A 174 -11.65 11.61 -20.43
N PRO A 175 -12.86 12.20 -20.52
CA PRO A 175 -13.06 13.57 -21.03
C PRO A 175 -12.45 14.65 -20.11
N ASN A 176 -12.25 14.29 -18.83
CA ASN A 176 -11.69 15.14 -17.79
C ASN A 176 -10.19 14.95 -17.59
N ALA A 177 -9.53 14.14 -18.43
CA ALA A 177 -8.10 13.93 -18.36
C ALA A 177 -7.31 15.25 -18.46
N LYS A 178 -6.16 15.30 -17.80
CA LYS A 178 -5.20 16.41 -17.89
C LYS A 178 -4.00 15.96 -18.71
N LEU A 179 -3.77 16.64 -19.83
CA LEU A 179 -2.67 16.38 -20.76
C LEU A 179 -1.46 17.27 -20.46
N THR A 180 -0.29 16.64 -20.32
CA THR A 180 1.03 17.28 -20.27
C THR A 180 1.90 16.77 -21.43
N LEU A 181 2.64 17.67 -22.08
CA LEU A 181 3.43 17.38 -23.28
C LEU A 181 4.92 17.56 -22.98
N SER A 182 5.77 16.69 -23.54
CA SER A 182 7.24 16.81 -23.40
C SER A 182 7.86 17.89 -24.29
N GLY A 183 7.11 18.44 -25.25
CA GLY A 183 7.60 19.41 -26.22
C GLY A 183 6.61 20.54 -26.48
N LYS A 184 6.95 21.39 -27.46
CA LYS A 184 6.17 22.59 -27.78
C LYS A 184 4.72 22.25 -28.16
N LYS A 185 3.79 22.92 -27.49
CA LYS A 185 2.41 23.08 -27.96
C LYS A 185 2.34 24.32 -28.85
N TYR A 186 1.97 24.14 -30.12
CA TYR A 186 1.83 25.24 -31.07
C TYR A 186 0.48 25.93 -30.91
N THR A 187 0.42 27.25 -31.13
CA THR A 187 -0.86 27.92 -31.39
C THR A 187 -1.41 27.49 -32.76
N LYS A 188 -2.69 27.79 -33.03
CA LYS A 188 -3.31 27.50 -34.33
C LYS A 188 -2.55 28.14 -35.49
N ASP A 189 -2.12 29.39 -35.32
CA ASP A 189 -1.45 30.16 -36.37
C ASP A 189 0.01 29.74 -36.54
N GLU A 190 0.73 29.47 -35.44
CA GLU A 190 2.09 28.94 -35.53
C GLU A 190 2.12 27.58 -36.24
N PHE A 191 1.16 26.70 -35.92
CA PHE A 191 0.99 25.40 -36.55
C PHE A 191 0.70 25.54 -38.05
N ASN A 192 -0.22 26.45 -38.41
CA ASN A 192 -0.56 26.76 -39.79
C ASN A 192 0.65 27.28 -40.58
N ASN A 193 1.29 28.34 -40.08
CA ASN A 193 2.39 29.02 -40.76
C ASN A 193 3.59 28.08 -40.93
N THR A 194 3.86 27.22 -39.93
CA THR A 194 4.91 26.21 -40.03
C THR A 194 4.64 25.26 -41.19
N VAL A 195 3.46 24.64 -41.25
CA VAL A 195 3.15 23.65 -42.30
C VAL A 195 3.08 24.27 -43.70
N LYS A 196 2.54 25.49 -43.82
CA LYS A 196 2.47 26.21 -45.10
C LYS A 196 3.85 26.61 -45.64
N SER A 197 4.88 26.62 -44.80
CA SER A 197 6.27 26.87 -45.24
C SER A 197 6.93 25.70 -45.97
N TRP A 198 6.37 24.49 -45.90
CA TRP A 198 7.04 23.26 -46.40
C TRP A 198 7.02 23.08 -47.92
N ASN A 199 6.34 23.97 -48.66
CA ASN A 199 6.27 23.97 -50.12
C ASN A 199 6.01 22.56 -50.71
N LEU A 200 4.92 21.94 -50.27
CA LEU A 200 4.57 20.54 -50.53
C LEU A 200 4.07 20.28 -51.96
N GLY A 201 4.52 21.03 -52.96
CA GLY A 201 4.10 20.90 -54.35
C GLY A 201 2.83 21.68 -54.70
N THR A 202 2.36 21.49 -55.94
CA THR A 202 1.27 22.26 -56.56
C THR A 202 -0.12 21.71 -56.26
N GLU A 203 -0.22 20.51 -55.69
CA GLU A 203 -1.47 19.84 -55.37
C GLU A 203 -2.22 20.55 -54.24
N PRO A 204 -3.33 21.29 -54.52
CA PRO A 204 -3.97 22.15 -53.53
C PRO A 204 -4.63 21.35 -52.39
N TRP A 205 -5.03 20.10 -52.65
CA TRP A 205 -5.72 19.27 -51.66
C TRP A 205 -4.84 18.86 -50.47
N ARG A 206 -3.51 18.80 -50.61
CA ARG A 206 -2.60 18.52 -49.48
C ARG A 206 -2.81 19.52 -48.35
N TYR A 207 -2.83 20.80 -48.71
CA TYR A 207 -3.08 21.88 -47.76
C TYR A 207 -4.54 22.00 -47.36
N ALA A 208 -5.50 21.71 -48.25
CA ALA A 208 -6.91 21.72 -47.90
C ALA A 208 -7.25 20.71 -46.78
N TYR A 209 -6.71 19.49 -46.85
CA TYR A 209 -6.93 18.47 -45.81
C TYR A 209 -6.18 18.81 -44.51
N PHE A 210 -5.03 19.46 -44.60
CA PHE A 210 -4.37 20.02 -43.42
C PHE A 210 -5.23 21.14 -42.78
N ASP A 211 -5.82 22.00 -43.59
CA ASP A 211 -6.70 23.06 -43.11
C ASP A 211 -7.96 22.46 -42.46
N MET A 212 -8.51 21.36 -42.98
CA MET A 212 -9.59 20.60 -42.34
C MET A 212 -9.18 20.11 -40.94
N LEU A 213 -7.98 19.51 -40.81
CA LEU A 213 -7.44 19.09 -39.51
C LEU A 213 -7.30 20.29 -38.56
N ASN A 214 -6.64 21.36 -39.00
CA ASN A 214 -6.29 22.48 -38.13
C ASN A 214 -7.52 23.32 -37.72
N ASN A 215 -8.46 23.52 -38.65
CA ASN A 215 -9.67 24.32 -38.44
C ASN A 215 -10.81 23.55 -37.79
N GLY A 216 -10.88 22.22 -38.00
CA GLY A 216 -11.91 21.36 -37.42
C GLY A 216 -11.74 21.11 -35.91
N GLN A 217 -10.66 21.61 -35.30
CA GLN A 217 -10.33 21.40 -33.89
C GLN A 217 -10.37 22.72 -33.11
N PRO A 218 -10.78 22.71 -31.83
CA PRO A 218 -10.86 23.92 -31.02
C PRO A 218 -9.51 24.63 -30.93
N GLY A 219 -9.52 25.95 -30.70
CA GLY A 219 -8.28 26.74 -30.57
C GLY A 219 -7.35 26.24 -29.46
N SER A 220 -7.91 25.63 -28.41
CA SER A 220 -7.17 25.07 -27.28
C SER A 220 -6.54 23.69 -27.53
N ALA A 221 -6.81 23.05 -28.67
CA ALA A 221 -6.32 21.71 -29.00
C ALA A 221 -4.79 21.60 -28.94
N ALA A 222 -4.28 20.41 -28.61
CA ALA A 222 -2.84 20.17 -28.47
C ALA A 222 -2.19 19.91 -29.83
N ARG A 223 -1.88 21.00 -30.53
CA ARG A 223 -1.14 21.02 -31.81
C ARG A 223 0.35 20.79 -31.57
N VAL A 224 0.90 19.74 -32.19
CA VAL A 224 2.27 19.26 -31.97
C VAL A 224 2.93 18.92 -33.31
N MET A 225 4.24 19.16 -33.43
CA MET A 225 5.07 18.56 -34.48
C MET A 225 5.80 17.35 -33.91
N LEU A 226 5.51 16.16 -34.43
CA LEU A 226 6.36 15.00 -34.19
C LEU A 226 7.58 15.11 -35.10
N GLU A 227 8.78 14.91 -34.58
CA GLU A 227 10.00 14.88 -35.38
C GLU A 227 10.41 13.44 -35.66
N LYS A 228 10.96 13.18 -36.85
CA LYS A 228 11.30 11.83 -37.29
C LYS A 228 12.31 11.21 -36.32
N ASP A 229 12.01 9.97 -35.92
CA ASP A 229 12.79 9.13 -35.01
C ASP A 229 13.07 9.75 -33.63
N LYS A 230 12.40 10.84 -33.27
CA LYS A 230 12.47 11.43 -31.93
C LYS A 230 11.21 11.10 -31.13
N PRO A 231 11.35 10.60 -29.89
CA PRO A 231 10.19 10.35 -29.04
C PRO A 231 9.54 11.66 -28.59
N PHE A 232 8.22 11.71 -28.67
CA PHE A 232 7.39 12.76 -28.10
C PHE A 232 6.45 12.14 -27.07
N VAL A 233 6.47 12.62 -25.83
CA VAL A 233 5.72 12.03 -24.72
C VAL A 233 4.51 12.90 -24.37
N ALA A 234 3.34 12.27 -24.36
CA ALA A 234 2.10 12.82 -23.84
C ALA A 234 1.71 12.05 -22.57
N THR A 235 1.62 12.77 -21.45
CA THR A 235 1.21 12.20 -20.17
C THR A 235 -0.19 12.66 -19.82
N TYR A 236 -1.08 11.71 -19.58
CA TYR A 236 -2.46 11.96 -19.21
C TYR A 236 -2.69 11.53 -17.77
N THR A 237 -3.19 12.44 -16.96
CA THR A 237 -3.54 12.21 -15.54
C THR A 237 -5.01 12.57 -15.30
N ASN A 238 -5.47 12.46 -14.06
CA ASN A 238 -6.88 12.69 -13.71
C ASN A 238 -7.83 11.77 -14.48
N LEU A 239 -7.43 10.49 -14.62
CA LEU A 239 -8.27 9.46 -15.20
C LEU A 239 -9.30 8.99 -14.16
N GLN A 240 -10.56 9.00 -14.54
CA GLN A 240 -11.72 8.85 -13.66
C GLN A 240 -12.45 7.52 -13.91
N ASN A 241 -12.46 7.04 -15.15
CA ASN A 241 -13.36 5.98 -15.60
C ASN A 241 -12.62 4.69 -15.98
N SER A 242 -11.29 4.67 -15.87
CA SER A 242 -10.46 3.57 -16.36
C SER A 242 -9.93 2.67 -15.26
N SER A 243 -9.87 1.37 -15.57
CA SER A 243 -9.33 0.34 -14.68
C SER A 243 -8.79 -0.85 -15.48
N TYR A 244 -7.90 -1.61 -14.86
CA TYR A 244 -7.44 -2.90 -15.37
C TYR A 244 -7.63 -3.95 -14.29
N LYS A 245 -8.41 -5.00 -14.58
CA LYS A 245 -8.84 -6.01 -13.60
C LYS A 245 -9.34 -5.36 -12.29
N GLY A 246 -10.13 -4.28 -12.45
CA GLY A 246 -10.72 -3.49 -11.36
C GLY A 246 -9.78 -2.58 -10.59
N LYS A 247 -8.46 -2.67 -10.82
CA LYS A 247 -7.52 -1.71 -10.27
C LYS A 247 -7.61 -0.41 -11.07
N LYS A 248 -7.80 0.71 -10.38
CA LYS A 248 -7.91 2.04 -11.00
C LYS A 248 -6.64 2.34 -11.81
N ILE A 249 -6.83 2.84 -13.04
CA ILE A 249 -5.76 3.47 -13.81
C ILE A 249 -5.83 4.97 -13.52
N SER A 250 -4.75 5.54 -13.00
CA SER A 250 -4.67 6.96 -12.63
C SER A 250 -3.99 7.83 -13.69
N LYS A 251 -3.12 7.20 -14.49
CA LYS A 251 -2.28 7.85 -15.50
C LYS A 251 -2.02 6.92 -16.68
N VAL A 252 -1.99 7.48 -17.88
CA VAL A 252 -1.43 6.82 -19.07
C VAL A 252 -0.35 7.71 -19.68
N VAL A 253 0.75 7.10 -20.09
CA VAL A 253 1.85 7.75 -20.81
C VAL A 253 1.89 7.19 -22.22
N TYR A 254 1.74 8.07 -23.20
CA TYR A 254 1.92 7.76 -24.62
C TYR A 254 3.25 8.31 -25.10
N THR A 255 4.07 7.45 -25.69
CA THR A 255 5.28 7.85 -26.40
C THR A 255 5.06 7.66 -27.90
N TYR A 256 5.00 8.76 -28.63
CA TYR A 256 4.86 8.78 -30.07
C TYR A 256 6.25 8.91 -30.71
N THR A 257 6.55 8.09 -31.71
CA THR A 257 7.77 8.21 -32.52
C THR A 257 7.37 8.19 -33.99
N PHE A 258 7.43 9.35 -34.64
CA PHE A 258 7.19 9.46 -36.08
C PHE A 258 8.32 8.76 -36.86
N LYS A 259 7.97 7.85 -37.76
CA LYS A 259 8.94 7.06 -38.54
C LYS A 259 9.24 7.61 -39.92
N GLY A 260 8.42 8.53 -40.41
CA GLY A 260 8.58 9.13 -41.72
C GLY A 260 7.28 9.10 -42.53
N ILE A 261 7.37 9.78 -43.66
CA ILE A 261 6.33 9.90 -44.66
C ILE A 261 6.95 9.71 -46.03
N ASP A 262 6.48 8.70 -46.77
CA ASP A 262 6.97 8.41 -48.11
C ASP A 262 5.97 8.88 -49.19
N GLY A 263 6.46 9.11 -50.41
CA GLY A 263 5.59 9.43 -51.57
C GLY A 263 5.13 10.89 -51.66
N VAL A 264 5.65 11.80 -50.84
CA VAL A 264 5.41 13.24 -50.94
C VAL A 264 6.73 13.99 -50.88
N ASN A 265 7.00 14.81 -51.89
CA ASN A 265 8.22 15.62 -51.95
C ASN A 265 8.17 16.77 -50.93
N ASN A 266 9.34 17.18 -50.45
CA ASN A 266 9.54 18.34 -49.58
C ASN A 266 8.85 18.30 -48.21
N VAL A 267 8.25 17.17 -47.81
CA VAL A 267 7.83 17.02 -46.41
C VAL A 267 9.11 16.96 -45.58
N PRO A 268 9.31 17.85 -44.61
CA PRO A 268 10.46 17.75 -43.72
C PRO A 268 10.34 16.49 -42.86
N ASP A 269 11.37 16.20 -42.07
CA ASP A 269 11.36 15.14 -41.05
C ASP A 269 10.44 15.48 -39.85
N LYS A 270 9.22 15.98 -40.13
CA LYS A 270 8.19 16.36 -39.17
C LYS A 270 6.79 15.98 -39.64
N LEU A 271 5.92 15.65 -38.70
CA LEU A 271 4.50 15.37 -38.94
C LEU A 271 3.61 16.25 -38.05
N PRO A 272 2.63 16.99 -38.63
CA PRO A 272 1.68 17.77 -37.86
C PRO A 272 0.62 16.85 -37.26
N VAL A 273 0.47 16.92 -35.94
CA VAL A 273 -0.53 16.14 -35.21
C VAL A 273 -1.33 17.01 -34.24
N ILE A 274 -2.55 16.57 -33.94
CA ILE A 274 -3.38 17.13 -32.89
C ILE A 274 -3.66 16.00 -31.90
N LEU A 275 -3.00 16.08 -30.75
CA LEU A 275 -3.24 15.14 -29.65
C LEU A 275 -4.54 15.51 -28.95
N GLN A 276 -5.39 14.52 -28.76
CA GLN A 276 -6.68 14.73 -28.10
C GLN A 276 -6.49 14.80 -26.59
N LYS A 277 -7.31 15.62 -25.93
CA LYS A 277 -7.27 15.78 -24.46
C LYS A 277 -7.68 14.48 -23.76
N ASP A 278 -8.72 13.83 -24.29
CA ASP A 278 -9.13 12.49 -23.88
C ASP A 278 -8.19 11.47 -24.55
N PRO A 279 -7.38 10.71 -23.77
CA PRO A 279 -6.44 9.75 -24.33
C PRO A 279 -7.10 8.57 -25.06
N THR A 280 -8.40 8.32 -24.85
CA THR A 280 -9.15 7.26 -25.57
C THR A 280 -9.55 7.67 -26.99
N VAL A 281 -9.46 8.97 -27.31
CA VAL A 281 -9.63 9.55 -28.65
C VAL A 281 -8.27 9.72 -29.35
N THR A 282 -7.19 9.78 -28.57
CA THR A 282 -5.78 9.66 -28.97
C THR A 282 -5.25 10.77 -29.89
N ILE A 283 -5.37 10.64 -31.22
CA ILE A 283 -4.60 11.46 -32.15
C ILE A 283 -5.29 11.68 -33.50
N TRP A 284 -5.16 12.89 -34.03
CA TRP A 284 -5.35 13.19 -35.44
C TRP A 284 -4.03 13.59 -36.10
N TYR A 285 -3.82 13.21 -37.34
CA TYR A 285 -2.63 13.61 -38.11
C TYR A 285 -2.94 13.81 -39.59
N ASN A 286 -2.08 14.56 -40.29
CA ASN A 286 -2.19 14.75 -41.73
C ASN A 286 -1.00 14.08 -42.42
N ASP A 287 -1.29 13.11 -43.29
CA ASP A 287 -0.27 12.38 -44.04
C ASP A 287 0.05 13.02 -45.40
N PHE A 288 -0.54 14.17 -45.74
CA PHE A 288 -0.38 14.88 -47.00
C PHE A 288 -0.55 14.01 -48.26
N PHE A 289 -1.36 12.95 -48.15
CA PHE A 289 -1.54 11.92 -49.17
C PHE A 289 -0.26 11.12 -49.49
N GLY A 290 0.64 10.97 -48.52
CA GLY A 290 1.80 10.08 -48.54
C GLY A 290 1.55 8.80 -47.75
N SER A 291 2.63 8.07 -47.43
CA SER A 291 2.57 6.93 -46.50
C SER A 291 3.23 7.30 -45.18
N ALA A 292 2.42 7.66 -44.18
CA ALA A 292 2.92 8.04 -42.87
C ALA A 292 2.93 6.84 -41.92
N ARG A 293 3.92 6.79 -41.02
CA ARG A 293 4.01 5.79 -39.95
C ARG A 293 4.41 6.43 -38.63
N ILE A 294 3.69 6.09 -37.56
CA ILE A 294 3.93 6.58 -36.20
C ILE A 294 3.90 5.36 -35.27
N ASN A 295 5.01 5.09 -34.58
CA ASN A 295 5.00 4.16 -33.46
C ASN A 295 4.37 4.84 -32.24
N LEU A 296 3.46 4.14 -31.57
CA LEU A 296 2.86 4.51 -30.31
C LEU A 296 3.19 3.44 -29.28
N LYS A 297 3.81 3.85 -28.17
CA LYS A 297 3.93 3.05 -26.95
C LYS A 297 2.98 3.57 -25.88
N ALA A 298 2.28 2.66 -25.21
CA ALA A 298 1.35 3.00 -24.13
C ALA A 298 1.72 2.30 -22.82
N GLN A 299 1.79 3.08 -21.75
CA GLN A 299 2.09 2.61 -20.40
C GLN A 299 1.03 3.13 -19.42
N PHE A 300 0.39 2.22 -18.69
CA PHE A 300 -0.64 2.53 -17.70
C PHE A 300 -0.08 2.47 -16.29
N TYR A 301 -0.56 3.36 -15.42
CA TYR A 301 -0.11 3.42 -14.03
C TYR A 301 -1.31 3.46 -13.09
N ASP A 302 -1.17 2.81 -11.95
CA ASP A 302 -2.17 2.84 -10.88
C ASP A 302 -2.12 4.13 -10.06
N ASP A 303 -2.98 4.24 -9.05
CA ASP A 303 -3.06 5.38 -8.13
C ASP A 303 -1.86 5.50 -7.17
N GLN A 304 -1.03 4.47 -7.03
CA GLN A 304 0.27 4.53 -6.33
C GLN A 304 1.43 4.89 -7.28
N GLY A 305 1.14 5.13 -8.56
CA GLY A 305 2.14 5.44 -9.58
C GLY A 305 2.97 4.24 -10.04
N GLN A 306 2.57 3.01 -9.72
CA GLN A 306 3.22 1.79 -10.20
C GLN A 306 2.74 1.44 -11.62
N LEU A 307 3.65 0.90 -12.42
CA LEU A 307 3.35 0.43 -13.77
C LEU A 307 2.39 -0.76 -13.71
N ILE A 308 1.35 -0.75 -14.54
CA ILE A 308 0.40 -1.83 -14.72
C ILE A 308 0.86 -2.70 -15.90
N ASP A 309 0.97 -4.01 -15.69
CA ASP A 309 1.12 -4.99 -16.77
C ASP A 309 -0.26 -5.26 -17.42
N PRO A 310 -0.49 -4.79 -18.67
CA PRO A 310 -1.80 -4.86 -19.30
C PRO A 310 -2.02 -6.17 -20.05
N THR A 311 -1.19 -7.20 -19.86
CA THR A 311 -1.30 -8.48 -20.59
C THR A 311 -2.70 -9.09 -20.51
N GLY A 312 -3.25 -9.45 -21.67
CA GLY A 312 -4.61 -9.95 -21.85
C GLY A 312 -5.65 -8.86 -22.17
N SER A 313 -5.30 -7.58 -22.09
CA SER A 313 -6.20 -6.49 -22.51
C SER A 313 -6.55 -6.58 -23.98
N LEU A 314 -7.78 -6.21 -24.32
CA LEU A 314 -8.23 -6.11 -25.71
C LEU A 314 -8.28 -4.62 -26.11
N LEU A 315 -7.55 -4.29 -27.16
CA LEU A 315 -7.43 -2.97 -27.76
C LEU A 315 -8.33 -2.89 -28.99
N ASN A 316 -9.02 -1.77 -29.11
CA ASN A 316 -9.84 -1.44 -30.27
C ASN A 316 -8.96 -0.95 -31.42
N PHE A 317 -8.99 -1.67 -32.55
CA PHE A 317 -8.46 -1.19 -33.83
C PHE A 317 -9.61 -1.14 -34.84
N SER A 318 -10.43 -0.09 -34.76
CA SER A 318 -11.61 0.14 -35.60
C SER A 318 -11.43 1.35 -36.51
N SER A 319 -12.43 1.61 -37.37
CA SER A 319 -12.40 2.74 -38.32
C SER A 319 -11.15 2.64 -39.23
N LEU A 320 -10.81 1.42 -39.66
CA LEU A 320 -9.69 1.16 -40.56
C LEU A 320 -10.20 1.18 -42.00
N ASN A 321 -10.39 2.37 -42.53
CA ASN A 321 -10.97 2.57 -43.84
C ASN A 321 -9.98 2.22 -44.96
N ARG A 322 -10.51 1.66 -46.04
CA ARG A 322 -9.84 1.57 -47.33
C ARG A 322 -10.80 1.98 -48.43
N GLY A 323 -10.47 3.03 -49.16
CA GLY A 323 -11.36 3.57 -50.19
C GLY A 323 -11.96 4.94 -49.88
N ASN A 324 -11.46 5.66 -48.87
CA ASN A 324 -12.02 6.97 -48.45
C ASN A 324 -11.67 8.12 -49.41
N GLY A 325 -10.88 7.87 -50.45
CA GLY A 325 -10.60 8.89 -51.46
C GLY A 325 -11.77 9.19 -52.40
N SER A 326 -11.52 10.06 -53.37
CA SER A 326 -12.51 10.50 -54.38
C SER A 326 -11.87 10.61 -55.76
N GLY A 327 -12.59 11.07 -56.79
CA GLY A 327 -12.00 11.33 -58.11
C GLY A 327 -10.97 12.47 -58.15
N VAL A 328 -10.89 13.28 -57.08
CA VAL A 328 -9.93 14.41 -56.94
C VAL A 328 -8.67 13.99 -56.18
N VAL A 329 -8.78 12.97 -55.31
CA VAL A 329 -7.67 12.46 -54.50
C VAL A 329 -7.49 10.95 -54.76
N TYR A 330 -6.71 10.24 -53.97
CA TYR A 330 -6.43 8.83 -54.23
C TYR A 330 -7.54 7.94 -53.68
N VAL A 331 -8.32 7.30 -54.57
CA VAL A 331 -9.43 6.41 -54.18
C VAL A 331 -8.95 5.31 -53.23
N ASP A 332 -7.84 4.62 -53.52
CA ASP A 332 -7.29 3.54 -52.68
C ASP A 332 -6.46 4.06 -51.48
N ALA A 333 -7.02 5.02 -50.74
CA ALA A 333 -6.49 5.47 -49.46
C ALA A 333 -6.67 4.36 -48.41
N ILE A 334 -5.68 4.12 -47.54
CA ILE A 334 -5.67 3.01 -46.57
C ILE A 334 -5.29 3.53 -45.18
N GLU A 335 -6.09 3.18 -44.18
CA GLU A 335 -5.77 3.34 -42.76
C GLU A 335 -5.49 1.97 -42.14
N LYS A 336 -4.41 1.87 -41.34
CA LYS A 336 -3.95 0.56 -40.86
C LYS A 336 -3.21 0.60 -39.53
N VAL A 337 -3.19 -0.54 -38.86
CA VAL A 337 -2.17 -0.85 -37.85
C VAL A 337 -1.08 -1.64 -38.54
N ALA A 338 0.05 -0.99 -38.86
CA ALA A 338 1.13 -1.59 -39.64
C ALA A 338 1.97 -2.62 -38.86
N ALA A 339 2.01 -2.49 -37.54
CA ALA A 339 2.65 -3.44 -36.65
C ALA A 339 2.00 -3.37 -35.27
N PHE A 340 1.99 -4.48 -34.54
CA PHE A 340 1.55 -4.54 -33.16
C PHE A 340 2.37 -5.61 -32.45
N ASN A 341 2.90 -5.30 -31.27
CA ASN A 341 3.66 -6.25 -30.46
C ASN A 341 2.76 -7.21 -29.66
N GLY A 342 1.55 -7.47 -30.12
CA GLY A 342 0.63 -8.43 -29.52
C GLY A 342 0.02 -9.34 -30.57
N GLU A 343 -1.16 -9.87 -30.27
CA GLU A 343 -1.91 -10.75 -31.16
C GLU A 343 -3.06 -9.99 -31.82
N PHE A 344 -3.18 -10.05 -33.15
CA PHE A 344 -4.39 -9.61 -33.82
C PHE A 344 -5.45 -10.71 -33.75
N VAL A 345 -6.62 -10.40 -33.22
CA VAL A 345 -7.75 -11.31 -33.11
C VAL A 345 -8.84 -10.90 -34.12
N PRO A 346 -9.12 -11.73 -35.13
CA PRO A 346 -10.15 -11.47 -36.13
C PRO A 346 -11.55 -11.29 -35.53
N ILE A 347 -12.35 -10.48 -36.21
CA ILE A 347 -13.80 -10.45 -36.03
C ILE A 347 -14.43 -11.08 -37.27
N SER A 348 -15.25 -12.10 -37.09
CA SER A 348 -15.91 -12.79 -38.19
C SER A 348 -16.75 -11.81 -39.01
N GLY A 349 -16.65 -11.89 -40.34
CA GLY A 349 -17.32 -10.97 -41.26
C GLY A 349 -16.69 -9.58 -41.43
N SER A 350 -15.68 -9.21 -40.63
CA SER A 350 -14.96 -7.94 -40.79
C SER A 350 -14.22 -7.89 -42.13
N SER A 351 -14.12 -6.68 -42.69
CA SER A 351 -13.28 -6.37 -43.85
C SER A 351 -11.79 -6.37 -43.51
N ILE A 352 -11.44 -6.20 -42.23
CA ILE A 352 -10.06 -6.09 -41.76
C ILE A 352 -9.46 -7.48 -41.59
N LYS A 353 -8.28 -7.68 -42.17
CA LYS A 353 -7.51 -8.91 -42.06
C LYS A 353 -6.08 -8.60 -41.68
N VAL A 354 -5.41 -9.57 -41.08
CA VAL A 354 -3.95 -9.57 -41.00
C VAL A 354 -3.41 -9.85 -42.40
N GLN A 355 -2.50 -9.01 -42.85
CA GLN A 355 -1.96 -8.98 -44.20
C GLN A 355 -0.57 -9.65 -44.22
N PRO A 356 -0.05 -10.06 -45.40
CA PRO A 356 1.25 -10.71 -45.49
C PRO A 356 2.42 -9.87 -44.97
N ASP A 357 2.28 -8.54 -44.94
CA ASP A 357 3.25 -7.60 -44.36
C ASP A 357 3.22 -7.56 -42.82
N GLY A 358 2.34 -8.34 -42.18
CA GLY A 358 2.15 -8.39 -40.74
C GLY A 358 1.23 -7.29 -40.18
N GLY A 359 0.76 -6.37 -41.01
CA GLY A 359 -0.18 -5.32 -40.62
C GLY A 359 -1.64 -5.79 -40.65
N ALA A 360 -2.53 -5.02 -40.03
CA ALA A 360 -3.97 -5.25 -40.07
C ALA A 360 -4.70 -4.10 -40.78
N TYR A 361 -5.35 -4.42 -41.89
CA TYR A 361 -6.15 -3.49 -42.71
C TYR A 361 -7.05 -4.24 -43.70
N ALA A 362 -7.95 -3.49 -44.36
CA ALA A 362 -8.85 -4.05 -45.37
C ALA A 362 -8.09 -4.48 -46.63
N SER A 363 -8.39 -5.69 -47.11
CA SER A 363 -7.72 -6.26 -48.31
C SER A 363 -8.20 -5.62 -49.62
N THR A 364 -9.36 -4.99 -49.59
CA THR A 364 -10.03 -4.29 -50.71
C THR A 364 -10.81 -3.10 -50.15
N ASP A 365 -11.45 -2.32 -51.03
CA ASP A 365 -12.36 -1.25 -50.61
C ASP A 365 -13.40 -1.74 -49.58
N ASN A 366 -13.55 -1.00 -48.49
CA ASN A 366 -14.56 -1.25 -47.47
C ASN A 366 -15.51 -0.05 -47.27
N THR A 367 -15.53 0.89 -48.22
CA THR A 367 -16.26 2.16 -48.10
C THR A 367 -17.42 2.29 -49.09
N SER A 368 -17.46 1.51 -50.18
CA SER A 368 -18.51 1.60 -51.19
C SER A 368 -18.95 0.23 -51.72
N THR A 369 -20.26 -0.03 -51.71
CA THR A 369 -20.83 -1.25 -52.30
C THR A 369 -20.62 -1.32 -53.82
N ALA A 370 -20.57 -0.17 -54.48
CA ALA A 370 -20.24 -0.08 -55.91
C ALA A 370 -18.80 -0.52 -56.22
N ARG A 371 -17.92 -0.57 -55.22
CA ARG A 371 -16.51 -1.00 -55.34
C ARG A 371 -16.22 -2.33 -54.63
N GLY A 372 -17.27 -3.09 -54.31
CA GLY A 372 -17.16 -4.45 -53.77
C GLY A 372 -17.17 -4.56 -52.25
N SER A 373 -17.34 -3.45 -51.51
CA SER A 373 -17.57 -3.52 -50.08
C SER A 373 -18.94 -4.14 -49.77
N LYS A 374 -19.06 -4.87 -48.65
CA LYS A 374 -20.34 -5.38 -48.14
C LYS A 374 -21.30 -4.27 -47.68
N PHE A 375 -20.76 -3.16 -47.21
CA PHE A 375 -21.51 -2.00 -46.70
C PHE A 375 -20.91 -0.69 -47.21
N ASN A 376 -21.71 0.37 -47.31
CA ASN A 376 -21.14 1.70 -47.53
C ASN A 376 -20.55 2.22 -46.22
N VAL A 377 -19.56 3.10 -46.30
CA VAL A 377 -18.85 3.64 -45.12
C VAL A 377 -19.82 4.23 -44.09
N GLN A 378 -20.85 4.96 -44.52
CA GLN A 378 -21.85 5.57 -43.64
C GLN A 378 -22.71 4.54 -42.88
N ASP A 379 -22.79 3.30 -43.36
CA ASP A 379 -23.57 2.24 -42.72
C ASP A 379 -22.83 1.61 -41.54
N TRP A 380 -21.50 1.74 -41.46
CA TRP A 380 -20.67 1.05 -40.47
C TRP A 380 -19.71 1.97 -39.71
N ASP A 381 -19.12 2.95 -40.37
CA ASP A 381 -18.12 3.88 -39.82
C ASP A 381 -18.79 5.14 -39.27
N ASN A 382 -19.68 4.91 -38.31
CA ASN A 382 -20.42 5.95 -37.61
C ASN A 382 -20.58 5.52 -36.15
N GLU A 383 -20.56 6.48 -35.22
CA GLU A 383 -20.54 6.23 -33.78
C GLU A 383 -21.73 5.39 -33.28
N SER A 384 -22.91 5.52 -33.91
CA SER A 384 -24.13 4.79 -33.52
C SER A 384 -24.40 3.51 -34.33
N SER A 385 -23.50 3.12 -35.25
CA SER A 385 -23.74 1.95 -36.08
C SER A 385 -23.54 0.63 -35.31
N ALA A 386 -24.49 -0.29 -35.42
CA ALA A 386 -24.33 -1.67 -34.97
C ALA A 386 -23.35 -2.49 -35.84
N LYS A 387 -22.82 -1.91 -36.92
CA LYS A 387 -21.91 -2.57 -37.87
C LYS A 387 -20.46 -2.11 -37.76
N GLN A 388 -20.11 -1.34 -36.72
CA GLN A 388 -18.74 -0.85 -36.50
C GLN A 388 -17.66 -1.95 -36.56
N TRP A 389 -18.01 -3.20 -36.23
CA TRP A 389 -17.13 -4.35 -36.36
C TRP A 389 -16.63 -4.60 -37.78
N TYR A 390 -17.33 -4.12 -38.82
CA TYR A 390 -16.98 -4.39 -40.21
C TYR A 390 -15.66 -3.77 -40.64
N GLY A 391 -15.26 -2.63 -40.08
CA GLY A 391 -13.94 -2.02 -40.28
C GLY A 391 -13.05 -2.12 -39.06
N ALA A 392 -13.19 -3.20 -38.28
CA ALA A 392 -12.44 -3.40 -37.04
C ALA A 392 -11.76 -4.76 -36.93
N ILE A 393 -10.68 -4.79 -36.18
CA ILE A 393 -10.00 -5.97 -35.64
C ILE A 393 -9.64 -5.69 -34.18
N VAL A 394 -9.35 -6.74 -33.40
CA VAL A 394 -8.99 -6.60 -31.99
C VAL A 394 -7.50 -6.82 -31.80
N GLY A 395 -6.84 -5.94 -31.05
CA GLY A 395 -5.47 -6.17 -30.59
C GLY A 395 -5.47 -6.78 -29.20
N ARG A 396 -5.11 -8.06 -29.05
CA ARG A 396 -4.90 -8.68 -27.73
C ARG A 396 -3.46 -8.45 -27.29
N VAL A 397 -3.30 -7.81 -26.13
CA VAL A 397 -2.00 -7.53 -25.54
C VAL A 397 -1.40 -8.81 -24.98
N THR A 398 -0.19 -9.16 -25.40
CA THR A 398 0.55 -10.36 -24.92
C THR A 398 1.85 -10.01 -24.21
N ASN A 399 2.15 -8.72 -24.05
CA ASN A 399 3.40 -8.20 -23.51
C ASN A 399 3.11 -7.12 -22.45
N SER A 400 4.07 -6.89 -21.55
CA SER A 400 3.96 -5.92 -20.46
C SER A 400 4.00 -4.45 -20.91
N GLU A 401 4.46 -4.18 -22.13
CA GLU A 401 4.39 -2.87 -22.78
C GLU A 401 3.59 -2.98 -24.07
N ILE A 402 2.65 -2.07 -24.30
CA ILE A 402 1.90 -1.99 -25.55
C ILE A 402 2.71 -1.14 -26.54
N SER A 403 2.97 -1.68 -27.74
CA SER A 403 3.58 -0.95 -28.84
C SER A 403 2.91 -1.31 -30.17
N LEU A 404 2.48 -0.29 -30.91
CA LEU A 404 1.85 -0.45 -32.21
C LEU A 404 2.29 0.66 -33.17
N ASP A 405 2.23 0.38 -34.46
CA ASP A 405 2.48 1.36 -35.50
C ASP A 405 1.17 1.74 -36.17
N MET A 406 0.72 2.96 -35.89
CA MET A 406 -0.36 3.60 -36.63
C MET A 406 0.22 4.02 -37.98
N ALA A 407 -0.49 3.70 -39.06
CA ALA A 407 -0.03 4.09 -40.38
C ALA A 407 -1.18 4.40 -41.32
N SER A 408 -0.87 5.19 -42.33
CA SER A 408 -1.78 5.51 -43.41
C SER A 408 -1.06 5.45 -44.75
N TYR A 409 -1.87 5.41 -45.80
CA TYR A 409 -1.43 5.51 -47.17
C TYR A 409 -2.45 6.35 -47.92
N ARG A 410 -2.03 7.56 -48.31
CA ARG A 410 -2.77 8.47 -49.17
C ARG A 410 -4.14 8.92 -48.59
N SER A 411 -4.27 9.03 -47.28
CA SER A 411 -5.56 9.32 -46.62
C SER A 411 -5.85 10.81 -46.46
N GLY A 412 -4.84 11.66 -46.50
CA GLY A 412 -4.95 13.09 -46.26
C GLY A 412 -5.04 13.40 -44.77
N CYS A 413 -6.21 13.20 -44.15
CA CYS A 413 -6.46 13.46 -42.72
C CYS A 413 -6.92 12.17 -42.05
N VAL A 414 -6.22 11.76 -40.98
CA VAL A 414 -6.45 10.48 -40.32
C VAL A 414 -6.72 10.70 -38.84
N TRP A 415 -7.74 10.01 -38.34
CA TRP A 415 -7.99 9.84 -36.93
C TRP A 415 -7.64 8.42 -36.53
N PHE A 416 -6.90 8.28 -35.42
CA PHE A 416 -6.68 6.98 -34.82
C PHE A 416 -7.00 7.07 -33.33
N ALA A 417 -7.76 6.10 -32.82
CA ALA A 417 -8.12 6.00 -31.42
C ALA A 417 -7.64 4.67 -30.84
N LEU A 418 -6.80 4.74 -29.80
CA LEU A 418 -6.42 3.60 -28.99
C LEU A 418 -7.27 3.59 -27.71
N ASN A 419 -8.16 2.61 -27.59
CA ASN A 419 -8.99 2.43 -26.41
C ASN A 419 -9.41 0.96 -26.23
N SER A 420 -10.21 0.66 -25.20
CA SER A 420 -10.71 -0.70 -24.95
C SER A 420 -12.16 -0.93 -25.43
N ASP A 421 -12.72 0.02 -26.20
CA ASP A 421 -14.05 -0.08 -26.79
C ASP A 421 -14.07 -0.89 -28.08
N VAL A 422 -13.71 -2.17 -27.94
CA VAL A 422 -13.71 -3.15 -29.03
C VAL A 422 -15.10 -3.28 -29.65
N LYS A 423 -15.15 -3.34 -30.98
CA LYS A 423 -16.40 -3.36 -31.75
C LYS A 423 -17.01 -4.74 -31.95
N ALA A 424 -16.37 -5.81 -31.49
CA ALA A 424 -16.91 -7.16 -31.52
C ALA A 424 -18.18 -7.28 -30.64
N ILE A 425 -19.16 -8.03 -31.12
CA ILE A 425 -20.48 -8.18 -30.48
C ILE A 425 -20.36 -9.04 -29.21
N GLY A 426 -21.07 -8.60 -28.16
CA GLY A 426 -21.34 -9.42 -26.97
C GLY A 426 -20.15 -9.63 -26.04
N LEU A 427 -19.09 -8.84 -26.17
CA LEU A 427 -17.89 -8.91 -25.34
C LEU A 427 -18.21 -8.69 -23.84
N PRO A 428 -18.09 -9.71 -22.96
CA PRO A 428 -18.36 -9.54 -21.55
C PRO A 428 -17.16 -8.89 -20.84
N THR A 429 -17.46 -8.02 -19.88
CA THR A 429 -16.46 -7.50 -18.93
C THR A 429 -16.09 -8.60 -17.95
N GLN A 430 -14.80 -8.85 -17.75
CA GLN A 430 -14.35 -9.82 -16.76
C GLN A 430 -14.62 -9.28 -15.34
N PRO A 431 -15.33 -10.03 -14.47
CA PRO A 431 -15.55 -9.61 -13.10
C PRO A 431 -14.26 -9.67 -12.30
N VAL A 432 -14.18 -8.82 -11.27
CA VAL A 432 -12.97 -8.63 -10.47
C VAL A 432 -13.19 -9.20 -9.10
N GLU A 433 -12.32 -10.11 -8.70
CA GLU A 433 -12.39 -10.70 -7.37
C GLU A 433 -11.99 -9.65 -6.32
N PRO A 434 -12.82 -9.44 -5.27
CA PRO A 434 -12.46 -8.51 -4.20
C PRO A 434 -11.28 -9.05 -3.39
N THR A 435 -10.45 -8.16 -2.85
CA THR A 435 -9.34 -8.56 -1.96
C THR A 435 -9.82 -8.69 -0.52
N PRO A 436 -9.53 -9.79 0.19
CA PRO A 436 -9.89 -9.94 1.60
C PRO A 436 -9.11 -8.93 2.47
N PRO A 437 -9.75 -8.31 3.48
CA PRO A 437 -9.04 -7.44 4.42
C PRO A 437 -8.07 -8.25 5.30
N THR A 438 -6.99 -7.61 5.74
CA THR A 438 -6.01 -8.24 6.63
C THR A 438 -6.44 -8.09 8.10
N PRO A 439 -6.55 -9.18 8.88
CA PRO A 439 -6.88 -9.10 10.29
C PRO A 439 -5.76 -8.42 11.09
N PRO A 440 -6.09 -7.59 12.10
CA PRO A 440 -5.08 -7.03 12.99
C PRO A 440 -4.53 -8.10 13.95
N THR A 441 -3.28 -7.93 14.39
CA THR A 441 -2.65 -8.81 15.38
C THR A 441 -3.01 -8.34 16.79
N GLU A 442 -3.55 -9.25 17.61
CA GLU A 442 -3.86 -8.96 19.01
C GLU A 442 -2.56 -8.88 19.83
N PRO A 443 -2.36 -7.84 20.67
CA PRO A 443 -1.18 -7.76 21.51
C PRO A 443 -1.19 -8.82 22.62
N GLU A 444 -0.02 -9.32 22.97
CA GLU A 444 0.14 -10.28 24.06
C GLU A 444 0.02 -9.61 25.42
N LYS A 445 -0.79 -10.19 26.30
CA LYS A 445 -0.95 -9.71 27.68
C LYS A 445 0.31 -10.05 28.49
N PRO A 446 0.90 -9.08 29.22
CA PRO A 446 2.03 -9.36 30.11
C PRO A 446 1.67 -10.42 31.16
N GLY A 447 2.64 -11.27 31.46
CA GLY A 447 2.51 -12.32 32.47
C GLY A 447 2.37 -11.78 33.89
N LYS A 448 1.95 -12.66 34.79
CA LYS A 448 1.87 -12.43 36.24
C LYS A 448 3.27 -12.27 36.83
N VAL A 449 3.43 -11.31 37.75
CA VAL A 449 4.69 -11.07 38.48
C VAL A 449 4.47 -11.25 39.97
N ALA A 450 5.42 -11.88 40.64
CA ALA A 450 5.39 -12.09 42.07
C ALA A 450 6.42 -11.20 42.79
N TYR A 451 6.14 -10.86 44.04
CA TYR A 451 7.06 -10.18 44.95
C TYR A 451 7.04 -10.86 46.33
N HIS A 452 8.05 -10.68 47.16
CA HIS A 452 8.09 -11.20 48.53
C HIS A 452 8.73 -10.19 49.47
N TYR A 453 8.47 -10.34 50.76
CA TYR A 453 9.21 -9.62 51.79
C TYR A 453 10.28 -10.51 52.40
N ASP A 454 11.36 -9.89 52.82
CA ASP A 454 12.40 -10.54 53.61
C ASP A 454 12.19 -10.28 55.11
N ILE A 455 12.43 -11.33 55.90
CA ILE A 455 12.36 -11.32 57.37
C ILE A 455 13.76 -11.65 57.90
N LEU A 456 14.28 -10.82 58.80
CA LEU A 456 15.56 -11.01 59.48
C LEU A 456 15.36 -10.91 60.99
N TYR A 457 16.00 -11.78 61.77
CA TYR A 457 15.93 -11.73 63.23
C TYR A 457 17.30 -11.41 63.84
N VAL A 458 17.31 -10.60 64.90
CA VAL A 458 18.51 -10.33 65.72
C VAL A 458 18.30 -10.89 67.12
N GLN A 459 19.20 -11.78 67.50
CA GLN A 459 19.25 -12.36 68.84
C GLN A 459 20.38 -11.69 69.62
N SER A 460 20.03 -10.86 70.61
CA SER A 460 21.05 -10.22 71.45
C SER A 460 21.82 -11.29 72.23
N GLN A 461 23.15 -11.21 72.19
CA GLN A 461 23.99 -11.90 73.15
C GLN A 461 23.81 -11.18 74.49
N VAL A 462 22.98 -11.73 75.39
CA VAL A 462 23.04 -11.31 76.78
C VAL A 462 24.35 -11.85 77.34
N GLU A 463 25.42 -11.04 77.29
CA GLU A 463 26.58 -11.29 78.12
C GLU A 463 26.14 -11.15 79.58
N LYS A 464 25.83 -12.28 80.23
CA LYS A 464 25.74 -12.34 81.68
C LYS A 464 27.14 -12.21 82.23
N ASN A 465 27.69 -11.01 82.32
CA ASN A 465 28.91 -10.77 83.07
C ASN A 465 28.55 -10.80 84.56
N VAL A 466 28.88 -11.92 85.23
CA VAL A 466 28.86 -11.93 86.69
C VAL A 466 30.12 -11.20 87.13
N LEU A 467 29.93 -10.08 87.84
CA LEU A 467 31.02 -9.27 88.39
C LEU A 467 31.18 -9.62 89.87
N ASP A 468 32.43 -9.71 90.34
CA ASP A 468 32.72 -9.76 91.76
C ASP A 468 32.56 -8.38 92.43
N GLU A 469 32.76 -8.31 93.75
CA GLU A 469 32.68 -7.08 94.55
C GLU A 469 33.71 -6.00 94.17
N ASN A 470 34.67 -6.32 93.29
CA ASN A 470 35.69 -5.41 92.75
C ASN A 470 35.46 -5.06 91.28
N ASN A 471 34.27 -5.33 90.73
CA ASN A 471 33.93 -5.13 89.32
C ASN A 471 34.76 -5.99 88.33
N GLN A 472 35.32 -7.13 88.75
CA GLN A 472 36.01 -8.05 87.84
C GLN A 472 35.06 -9.14 87.31
N ASN A 473 35.18 -9.43 86.00
CA ASN A 473 34.38 -10.44 85.32
C ASN A 473 34.82 -11.87 85.72
N ILE A 474 33.93 -12.64 86.34
CA ILE A 474 34.24 -14.00 86.84
C ILE A 474 33.72 -15.13 85.94
N ASN A 475 33.34 -14.85 84.69
CA ASN A 475 32.70 -15.81 83.77
C ASN A 475 33.51 -17.05 83.35
N ASN A 476 34.71 -17.29 83.89
CA ASN A 476 35.46 -18.55 83.76
C ASN A 476 36.37 -18.82 84.98
N GLY A 477 36.10 -18.19 86.13
CA GLY A 477 36.88 -18.37 87.35
C GLY A 477 36.31 -19.51 88.20
N THR A 478 37.13 -20.50 88.55
CA THR A 478 36.75 -21.54 89.50
C THR A 478 36.54 -20.87 90.87
N VAL A 479 35.29 -20.77 91.32
CA VAL A 479 34.95 -20.19 92.64
C VAL A 479 35.55 -21.08 93.73
N LYS A 480 36.56 -20.57 94.44
CA LYS A 480 37.06 -21.21 95.67
C LYS A 480 36.07 -20.91 96.80
N THR A 481 35.28 -21.90 97.19
CA THR A 481 34.44 -21.85 98.39
C THR A 481 35.32 -21.93 99.63
N GLY A 482 35.36 -20.85 100.41
CA GLY A 482 35.90 -20.79 101.78
C GLY A 482 34.80 -20.52 102.77
#